data_AF-A0AB36TGB4-F1
#
_entry.id   AF-A0AB36TGB4-F1
#
_cell.length_a   1.000
_cell.length_b   1.000
_cell.length_c   1.000
_cell.angle_alpha   90.00
_cell.angle_beta   90.00
_cell.angle_gamma   90.00
#
_symmetry.space_group_name_H-M   'P 1'
#
loop_
_entity.id
_entity.type
_entity.pdbx_description
1 polymer ?
#
loop_
_entity_poly.entity_id
_entity_poly.type
_entity_poly.pdbx_seq_one_letter_code
_entity_poly.pdbx_strand_id
1 'polypeptide(L)'
;MYVTVNLLSKKPGEIKNFLESYYQKKLDMDNDVGHWIYVYYKPLQAIDLISTVIDNSDKHKMTLLIQVDKGDIHTVTYENCNDIIKALLYLYYKETGTYELEEM
;
A
#
# COMPACT_ATOMS: atom_id res chain seq x y z
N MET A 1 8.13 -2.80 -12.21
CA MET A 1 7.91 -2.29 -10.85
C MET A 1 7.07 -3.22 -9.97
N TYR A 2 7.45 -3.40 -8.70
CA TYR A 2 6.59 -3.88 -7.60
C TYR A 2 6.54 -2.87 -6.45
N VAL A 3 5.48 -2.94 -5.64
CA VAL A 3 5.28 -2.06 -4.48
C VAL A 3 5.15 -2.91 -3.21
N THR A 4 6.02 -2.69 -2.24
CA THR A 4 5.91 -3.30 -0.91
C THR A 4 5.15 -2.36 0.00
N VAL A 5 4.03 -2.82 0.55
CA VAL A 5 3.23 -2.10 1.54
C VAL A 5 3.51 -2.68 2.91
N ASN A 6 3.74 -1.81 3.89
CA ASN A 6 3.94 -2.16 5.29
C ASN A 6 2.88 -1.46 6.13
N LEU A 7 2.17 -2.23 6.96
CA LEU A 7 1.29 -1.71 8.00
C LEU A 7 1.92 -1.99 9.35
N LEU A 8 2.03 -0.97 10.18
CA LEU A 8 2.51 -1.10 11.56
C LEU A 8 1.47 -0.57 12.52
N SER A 9 1.24 -1.32 13.61
CA SER A 9 0.42 -0.86 14.72
C SER A 9 1.01 -1.33 16.04
N LYS A 10 0.86 -0.47 17.06
CA LYS A 10 1.17 -0.81 18.45
C LYS A 10 -0.03 -1.40 19.20
N LYS A 11 -1.22 -1.36 18.59
CA LYS A 11 -2.46 -1.85 19.20
C LYS A 11 -2.73 -3.27 18.70
N PRO A 12 -2.73 -4.27 19.60
CA PRO A 12 -3.09 -5.63 19.23
C PRO A 12 -4.47 -5.69 18.57
N GLY A 13 -4.54 -6.46 17.49
CA GLY A 13 -5.74 -6.75 16.71
C GLY A 13 -6.08 -5.66 15.69
N GLU A 14 -5.41 -4.50 15.71
CA GLU A 14 -5.79 -3.38 14.84
C GLU A 14 -5.54 -3.69 13.36
N ILE A 15 -4.37 -4.25 13.03
CA ILE A 15 -4.06 -4.67 11.65
C ILE A 15 -5.02 -5.76 11.19
N LYS A 16 -5.25 -6.79 12.03
CA LYS A 16 -6.16 -7.89 11.68
C LYS A 16 -7.58 -7.40 11.43
N ASN A 17 -8.13 -6.60 12.34
CA ASN A 17 -9.48 -6.06 12.21
C ASN A 17 -9.63 -5.20 10.94
N PHE A 18 -8.61 -4.40 10.62
CA PHE A 18 -8.59 -3.61 9.40
C PHE A 18 -8.59 -4.52 8.16
N LEU A 19 -7.67 -5.49 8.09
CA LEU A 19 -7.53 -6.36 6.93
C LEU A 19 -8.74 -7.29 6.74
N GLU A 20 -9.33 -7.82 7.82
CA GLU A 20 -10.55 -8.62 7.75
C GLU A 20 -11.73 -7.80 7.21
N SER A 21 -11.83 -6.53 7.62
CA SER A 21 -12.83 -5.59 7.11
C SER A 21 -12.55 -5.21 5.65
N TYR A 22 -11.28 -4.98 5.28
CA TYR A 22 -10.92 -4.62 3.91
C TYR A 22 -11.20 -5.78 2.93
N TYR A 23 -10.78 -6.98 3.27
CA TYR A 23 -10.98 -8.17 2.41
C TYR A 23 -12.34 -8.84 2.59
N GLN A 24 -13.18 -8.36 3.51
CA GLN A 24 -14.51 -8.93 3.81
C GLN A 24 -14.45 -10.44 4.12
N LYS A 25 -13.41 -10.88 4.81
CA LYS A 25 -13.20 -12.29 5.18
C LYS A 25 -12.41 -12.40 6.48
N LYS A 26 -12.60 -13.52 7.19
CA LYS A 26 -11.76 -13.86 8.33
C LYS A 26 -10.35 -14.23 7.86
N LEU A 27 -9.34 -13.74 8.57
CA LEU A 27 -7.95 -14.03 8.29
C LEU A 27 -7.40 -14.94 9.37
N ASP A 28 -6.70 -15.98 8.93
CA ASP A 28 -5.90 -16.83 9.83
C ASP A 28 -4.59 -16.09 10.13
N MET A 29 -4.65 -15.21 11.13
CA MET A 29 -3.57 -14.33 11.55
C MET A 29 -3.68 -14.10 13.06
N ASP A 30 -2.54 -14.04 13.75
CA ASP A 30 -2.52 -13.77 15.18
C ASP A 30 -2.99 -12.35 15.49
N ASN A 31 -3.56 -12.17 16.68
CA ASN A 31 -4.06 -10.86 17.10
C ASN A 31 -2.94 -9.91 17.52
N ASP A 32 -1.74 -10.38 17.82
CA ASP A 32 -0.62 -9.56 18.28
C ASP A 32 0.34 -9.12 17.14
N VAL A 33 -0.04 -9.36 15.88
CA VAL A 33 0.71 -8.89 14.72
C VAL A 33 0.80 -7.36 14.73
N GLY A 34 1.99 -6.85 15.04
CA GLY A 34 2.32 -5.43 15.04
C GLY A 34 2.89 -4.92 13.70
N HIS A 35 3.24 -5.83 12.80
CA HIS A 35 3.79 -5.50 11.48
C HIS A 35 3.29 -6.49 10.43
N TRP A 36 2.65 -5.98 9.39
CA TRP A 36 2.21 -6.74 8.23
C TRP A 36 2.87 -6.18 6.97
N ILE A 37 3.29 -7.07 6.08
CA ILE A 37 4.00 -6.75 4.84
C ILE A 37 3.33 -7.50 3.70
N TYR A 38 3.13 -6.80 2.58
CA TYR A 38 2.67 -7.43 1.36
C TYR A 38 3.31 -6.80 0.13
N VAL A 39 3.67 -7.65 -0.84
CA VAL A 39 4.31 -7.24 -2.09
C VAL A 39 3.29 -7.30 -3.22
N TYR A 40 2.96 -6.14 -3.76
CA TYR A 40 2.11 -5.97 -4.93
C TYR A 40 2.94 -5.93 -6.21
N TYR A 41 2.88 -6.98 -7.02
CA TYR A 41 3.44 -6.99 -8.38
C TYR A 41 2.64 -6.13 -9.36
N LYS A 42 1.41 -5.75 -8.98
CA LYS A 42 0.56 -4.82 -9.72
C LYS A 42 0.39 -3.55 -8.87
N PRO A 43 1.15 -2.48 -9.12
CA PRO A 43 1.13 -1.25 -8.33
C PRO A 43 -0.26 -0.64 -8.16
N LEU A 44 -1.12 -0.77 -9.18
CA LEU A 44 -2.51 -0.31 -9.13
C LEU A 44 -3.34 -0.98 -8.02
N GLN A 45 -3.03 -2.24 -7.68
CA GLN A 45 -3.69 -2.93 -6.56
C GLN A 45 -3.23 -2.39 -5.20
N ALA A 46 -1.99 -1.91 -5.10
CA ALA A 46 -1.51 -1.29 -3.88
C ALA A 46 -2.23 0.03 -3.59
N ILE A 47 -2.58 0.80 -4.64
CA ILE A 47 -3.27 2.10 -4.52
C ILE A 47 -4.57 1.96 -3.74
N ASP A 48 -5.38 0.94 -4.03
CA ASP A 48 -6.67 0.72 -3.35
C ASP A 48 -6.51 0.50 -1.83
N LEU A 49 -5.55 -0.34 -1.44
CA LEU A 49 -5.20 -0.54 -0.03
C LEU A 49 -4.67 0.75 0.60
N ILE A 50 -3.74 1.44 -0.07
CA ILE A 50 -3.12 2.68 0.42
C ILE A 50 -4.19 3.73 0.71
N SER A 51 -5.07 4.01 -0.25
CA SER A 51 -6.16 4.97 -0.08
C SER A 51 -7.08 4.57 1.08
N THR A 52 -7.49 3.29 1.14
CA THR A 52 -8.41 2.83 2.19
C THR A 52 -7.84 2.94 3.59
N VAL A 53 -6.53 2.66 3.76
CA VAL A 53 -5.83 2.83 5.04
C VAL A 53 -5.81 4.30 5.45
N ILE A 54 -5.46 5.20 4.52
CA ILE A 54 -5.38 6.64 4.79
C ILE A 54 -6.75 7.25 5.09
N ASP A 55 -7.79 6.88 4.34
CA ASP A 55 -9.17 7.34 4.55
C ASP A 55 -9.74 6.91 5.90
N ASN A 56 -9.20 5.85 6.50
CA ASN A 56 -9.59 5.36 7.82
C ASN A 56 -8.53 5.60 8.90
N SER A 57 -7.54 6.45 8.63
CA SER A 57 -6.45 6.77 9.57
C SER A 57 -6.95 7.42 10.88
N ASP A 58 -8.10 8.10 10.85
CA ASP A 58 -8.75 8.63 12.06
C ASP A 58 -9.30 7.53 12.98
N LYS A 59 -9.71 6.39 12.41
CA LYS A 59 -10.31 5.26 13.13
C LYS A 59 -9.27 4.24 13.58
N HIS A 60 -8.18 4.11 12.82
CA HIS A 60 -7.12 3.15 13.06
C HIS A 60 -5.77 3.87 13.19
N LYS A 61 -5.13 3.73 14.34
CA LYS A 61 -3.81 4.32 14.59
C LYS A 61 -2.69 3.44 14.02
N MET A 62 -2.71 3.27 12.71
CA MET A 62 -1.71 2.50 11.97
C MET A 62 -0.75 3.43 11.22
N THR A 63 0.51 3.02 11.11
CA THR A 63 1.48 3.63 10.23
C THR A 63 1.54 2.84 8.93
N LEU A 64 1.39 3.54 7.81
CA LEU A 64 1.53 3.00 6.46
C LEU A 64 2.88 3.41 5.88
N LEU A 65 3.67 2.44 5.45
CA LEU A 65 4.90 2.68 4.69
C LEU A 65 4.83 1.98 3.34
N ILE A 66 5.42 2.58 2.32
CA ILE A 66 5.56 1.99 1.01
C ILE A 66 7.02 1.98 0.57
N GLN A 67 7.35 1.01 -0.28
CA GLN A 67 8.63 0.94 -0.98
C GLN A 67 8.37 0.52 -2.42
N VAL A 68 8.96 1.24 -3.36
CA VAL A 68 8.90 0.90 -4.80
C VAL A 68 10.18 0.16 -5.18
N ASP A 69 10.04 -1.05 -5.72
CA ASP A 69 11.13 -1.97 -6.02
C ASP A 69 12.12 -2.12 -4.85
N LYS A 70 13.34 -1.58 -5.00
CA LYS A 70 14.39 -1.57 -3.97
C LYS A 70 14.78 -0.14 -3.56
N GLY A 71 13.90 0.83 -3.81
CA GLY A 71 14.08 2.22 -3.44
C GLY A 71 13.92 2.47 -1.93
N ASP A 72 13.83 3.74 -1.58
CA ASP A 72 13.63 4.15 -0.19
C ASP A 72 12.23 3.81 0.32
N ILE A 73 12.13 3.64 1.63
CA ILE A 73 10.85 3.43 2.33
C ILE A 73 10.28 4.80 2.67
N HIS A 74 9.04 5.04 2.25
CA HIS A 74 8.33 6.28 2.47
C HIS A 74 7.11 6.07 3.37
N THR A 75 6.94 6.93 4.37
CA THR A 75 5.72 6.99 5.17
C THR A 75 4.62 7.68 4.39
N VAL A 76 3.46 7.04 4.32
CA VAL A 76 2.26 7.63 3.71
C VAL A 76 1.43 8.30 4.81
N THR A 77 1.05 9.55 4.56
CA THR A 77 0.18 10.36 5.41
C THR A 77 -0.98 10.90 4.58
N TYR A 78 -1.99 11.46 5.24
CA TYR A 78 -3.12 12.08 4.54
C TYR A 78 -2.67 13.19 3.57
N GLU A 79 -1.65 13.96 3.95
CA GLU A 79 -1.15 15.09 3.18
C GLU A 79 -0.39 14.65 1.92
N ASN A 80 0.35 13.53 1.98
CA ASN A 80 1.20 13.08 0.88
C ASN A 80 0.60 11.91 0.06
N CYS A 81 -0.52 11.33 0.49
CA CYS A 81 -1.15 10.18 -0.14
C CYS A 81 -1.42 10.42 -1.63
N ASN A 82 -2.00 11.57 -1.98
CA ASN A 82 -2.30 11.93 -3.36
C ASN A 82 -1.04 12.01 -4.24
N ASP A 83 0.06 12.53 -3.71
CA ASP A 83 1.31 12.66 -4.47
C ASP A 83 1.99 11.31 -4.66
N ILE A 84 1.91 10.44 -3.65
CA ILE A 84 2.36 9.05 -3.74
C ILE A 84 1.55 8.27 -4.78
N ILE A 85 0.22 8.40 -4.78
CA ILE A 85 -0.64 7.74 -5.77
C ILE A 85 -0.31 8.24 -7.19
N LYS A 86 -0.14 9.55 -7.39
CA LYS A 86 0.29 10.11 -8.68
C LYS A 86 1.64 9.57 -9.11
N ALA A 87 2.61 9.45 -8.20
CA ALA A 87 3.92 8.89 -8.50
C ALA A 87 3.83 7.41 -8.91
N LEU A 88 3.04 6.59 -8.21
CA LEU A 88 2.81 5.19 -8.57
C LEU A 88 2.15 5.05 -9.95
N LEU A 89 1.14 5.88 -10.24
CA LEU A 89 0.49 5.90 -11.56
C LEU A 89 1.47 6.31 -12.66
N TYR A 90 2.25 7.38 -12.42
CA TYR A 90 3.25 7.85 -13.37
C TYR A 90 4.29 6.77 -13.69
N LEU A 91 4.82 6.10 -12.66
CA LEU A 91 5.80 5.02 -12.84
C LEU A 91 5.19 3.83 -13.61
N TYR A 92 3.96 3.45 -13.28
CA TYR A 92 3.25 2.38 -13.98
C TYR A 92 3.09 2.71 -15.46
N TYR A 93 2.56 3.89 -15.80
CA TYR A 93 2.33 4.27 -17.19
C TYR A 93 3.62 4.53 -17.97
N LYS A 94 4.68 4.99 -17.30
CA LYS A 94 6.01 5.12 -17.91
C LYS A 94 6.59 3.76 -18.28
N GLU A 95 6.47 2.75 -17.41
CA GLU A 95 6.91 1.38 -17.72
C GLU A 95 6.07 0.73 -18.83
N THR A 96 4.76 1.00 -18.88
CA THR A 96 3.90 0.45 -19.94
C THR A 96 4.03 1.21 -21.27
N GLY A 97 4.40 2.49 -21.24
CA GLY A 97 4.49 3.37 -22.40
C GLY A 97 5.74 3.20 -23.28
N THR A 98 6.69 2.33 -22.89
CA THR A 98 7.90 2.05 -23.67
C THR A 98 7.72 1.02 -24.80
N TYR A 99 6.49 0.56 -25.09
CA TYR A 99 6.23 -0.40 -26.18
C TYR A 99 5.61 0.20 -27.46
N GLU A 100 5.46 1.53 -27.58
CA GLU A 100 4.92 2.17 -28.80
C GLU A 100 5.95 2.95 -29.64
N LEU A 101 7.25 2.90 -29.30
CA LEU A 101 8.30 3.65 -30.02
C LEU A 101 9.39 2.78 -30.68
N GLU A 102 9.29 1.44 -30.64
CA GLU A 102 10.22 0.55 -31.35
C GLU A 102 9.68 0.03 -32.69
N GLU A 103 8.46 0.41 -33.10
CA GLU A 103 7.89 0.07 -34.43
C GLU A 103 7.58 1.31 -35.30
N MET A 104 8.44 2.34 -35.27
CA MET A 104 8.41 3.43 -36.27
C MET A 104 9.76 3.63 -36.95
#